data_AF-A0A8H8D367-F1
#
_entry.id   AF-A0A8H8D367-F1
#
_cell.length_a   1.000
_cell.length_b   1.000
_cell.length_c   1.000
_cell.angle_alpha   90.00
_cell.angle_beta   90.00
_cell.angle_gamma   90.00
#
_symmetry.space_group_name_H-M   'P 1'
#
loop_
_entity.id
_entity.type
_entity.pdbx_description
1 polymer ?
#
loop_
_entity_poly.entity_id
_entity_poly.type
_entity_poly.pdbx_seq_one_letter_code
_entity_poly.pdbx_strand_id
1 'polypeptide(L)'
;MSILFRLLTLFGLILLVHAGYSAHEHSILYGSVHSVPLDITLETLVAIIFVTLGLVLGSERLRPISWSVWAGEIEKEGGVRNPFRGFEDRIGFWDVKGKREEFSKWVREEATVSAKS
;
A
#
# COMPACT_ATOMS: atom_id res chain seq x y z
N MET A 1 -0.38 -1.24 -2.55
CA MET A 1 0.83 -1.20 -3.39
C MET A 1 1.01 -2.54 -4.07
N SER A 2 1.15 -2.57 -5.39
CA SER A 2 1.41 -3.84 -6.09
C SER A 2 2.79 -4.36 -5.68
N ILE A 3 2.86 -5.61 -5.21
CA ILE A 3 4.11 -6.31 -4.88
C ILE A 3 5.08 -6.30 -6.06
N LEU A 4 4.55 -6.32 -7.29
CA LEU A 4 5.34 -6.28 -8.51
C LEU A 4 6.26 -5.05 -8.57
N PHE A 5 5.73 -3.84 -8.32
CA PHE A 5 6.54 -2.61 -8.41
C PHE A 5 7.58 -2.54 -7.29
N ARG A 6 7.29 -3.10 -6.12
CA ARG A 6 8.28 -3.22 -5.03
C ARG A 6 9.42 -4.14 -5.41
N LEU A 7 9.12 -5.29 -6.04
CA LEU A 7 10.14 -6.20 -6.55
C LEU A 7 10.95 -5.55 -7.68
N LEU A 8 10.30 -4.77 -8.55
CA LEU A 8 10.99 -4.02 -9.61
C LEU A 8 11.97 -2.98 -9.04
N THR A 9 11.55 -2.21 -8.03
CA THR A 9 12.44 -1.27 -7.32
C THR A 9 13.58 -2.00 -6.63
N LEU A 10 13.30 -3.12 -5.94
CA LEU A 10 14.34 -3.92 -5.27
C LEU A 10 15.37 -4.43 -6.27
N PHE A 11 14.91 -4.97 -7.40
CA PHE A 11 15.78 -5.43 -8.48
C PHE A 11 16.66 -4.29 -9.02
N GLY A 12 16.08 -3.11 -9.29
CA GLY A 12 16.83 -1.94 -9.70
C GLY A 12 17.88 -1.49 -8.67
N LEU A 13 17.56 -1.55 -7.38
CA LEU A 13 18.51 -1.23 -6.31
C LEU A 13 19.67 -2.22 -6.24
N ILE A 14 19.41 -3.51 -6.44
CA ILE A 14 20.46 -4.55 -6.51
C ILE A 14 21.40 -4.26 -7.68
N LEU A 15 20.87 -3.95 -8.86
CA LEU A 15 21.69 -3.57 -10.03
C LEU A 15 22.51 -2.31 -9.76
N LEU A 16 21.93 -1.31 -9.08
CA LEU A 16 22.63 -0.07 -8.76
C LEU A 16 23.81 -0.30 -7.81
N VAL A 17 23.61 -1.14 -6.79
CA VAL A 17 24.68 -1.55 -5.87
C VAL A 17 25.76 -2.33 -6.60
N HIS A 18 25.38 -3.24 -7.50
CA HIS A 18 26.31 -4.01 -8.31
C HIS A 18 27.19 -3.11 -9.17
N ALA A 19 26.58 -2.21 -9.96
CA ALA A 19 27.31 -1.30 -10.83
C ALA A 19 28.19 -0.31 -10.02
N GLY A 20 27.72 0.12 -8.85
CA GLY A 20 28.50 0.93 -7.91
C GLY A 20 29.72 0.18 -7.36
N TYR A 21 29.58 -1.11 -7.06
CA TYR A 21 30.70 -1.96 -6.66
C TYR A 21 31.69 -2.19 -7.81
N SER A 22 31.22 -2.43 -9.03
CA SER A 22 32.06 -2.54 -10.23
C SER A 22 32.85 -1.25 -10.49
N ALA A 23 32.21 -0.08 -10.32
CA ALA A 23 32.89 1.21 -10.41
C ALA A 23 33.96 1.39 -9.32
N HIS A 24 33.68 0.92 -8.10
CA HIS A 24 34.63 0.94 -7.00
C HIS A 24 35.86 0.05 -7.27
N GLU A 25 35.67 -1.19 -7.73
CA GLU A 25 36.77 -2.07 -8.11
C GLU A 25 37.59 -1.50 -9.27
N HIS A 26 36.93 -0.96 -10.29
CA HIS A 26 37.61 -0.29 -11.40
C HIS A 26 38.45 0.89 -10.91
N SER A 27 37.92 1.69 -9.98
CA SER A 27 38.62 2.85 -9.42
C SER A 27 39.82 2.45 -8.56
N ILE A 28 39.73 1.34 -7.81
CA ILE A 28 40.85 0.82 -7.01
C ILE A 28 41.97 0.31 -7.92
N LEU A 29 41.63 -0.42 -8.99
CA LEU A 29 42.61 -1.07 -9.86
C LEU A 29 43.25 -0.09 -10.87
N TYR A 30 42.46 0.82 -11.42
CA TYR A 30 42.86 1.67 -12.55
C TYR A 30 42.93 3.17 -12.20
N GLY A 31 42.50 3.56 -11.00
CA GLY A 31 42.47 4.95 -10.55
C GLY A 31 41.63 5.85 -11.46
N SER A 32 41.96 7.14 -11.49
CA SER A 32 41.34 8.12 -12.39
C SER A 32 41.99 8.20 -13.77
N VAL A 33 42.98 7.33 -14.05
CA VAL A 33 43.74 7.34 -15.31
C VAL A 33 42.91 6.77 -16.46
N HIS A 34 42.01 5.82 -16.15
CA HIS A 34 41.11 5.21 -17.12
C HIS A 34 39.69 5.70 -16.92
N SER A 35 39.02 6.06 -18.02
CA SER A 35 37.59 6.36 -18.01
C SER A 35 36.78 5.13 -17.62
N VAL A 36 35.63 5.35 -16.99
CA VAL A 36 34.70 4.27 -16.65
C VAL A 36 34.30 3.49 -17.90
N PRO A 37 34.36 2.15 -17.89
CA PRO A 37 33.92 1.31 -19.00
C PRO A 37 32.46 1.57 -19.38
N LEU A 38 32.16 1.36 -20.67
CA LEU A 38 30.81 1.50 -21.21
C LEU A 38 29.80 0.60 -20.47
N ASP A 39 30.21 -0.61 -20.12
CA ASP A 39 29.40 -1.60 -19.40
C ASP A 39 28.83 -1.03 -18.09
N ILE A 40 29.69 -0.60 -17.17
CA ILE A 40 29.31 0.03 -15.89
C ILE A 40 28.38 1.24 -16.12
N THR A 41 28.64 2.03 -17.18
CA THR A 41 27.80 3.18 -17.51
C THR A 41 26.39 2.75 -17.96
N LEU A 42 26.28 1.69 -18.76
CA LEU A 42 24.99 1.15 -19.19
C LEU A 42 24.25 0.48 -18.04
N GLU A 43 24.94 -0.29 -17.20
CA GLU A 43 24.35 -0.92 -16.02
C GLU A 43 23.78 0.13 -15.05
N THR A 44 24.52 1.21 -14.78
CA THR A 44 24.03 2.30 -13.92
C THR A 44 22.81 3.01 -14.53
N LEU A 45 22.82 3.31 -15.84
CA LEU A 45 21.67 3.91 -16.52
C LEU A 45 20.43 3.01 -16.46
N VAL A 46 20.60 1.72 -16.74
CA VAL A 46 19.51 0.74 -16.64
C VAL A 46 19.01 0.64 -15.20
N ALA A 47 19.89 0.54 -14.22
CA ALA A 47 19.52 0.49 -12.80
C ALA A 47 18.68 1.71 -12.38
N ILE A 48 19.10 2.92 -12.78
CA ILE A 48 18.36 4.17 -12.51
C ILE A 48 16.97 4.13 -13.15
N ILE A 49 16.84 3.65 -14.39
CA ILE A 49 15.54 3.51 -15.07
C ILE A 49 14.63 2.55 -14.28
N PHE A 50 15.14 1.40 -13.86
CA PHE A 50 14.36 0.42 -13.08
C PHE A 50 13.92 0.98 -11.72
N VAL A 51 14.83 1.64 -11.00
CA VAL A 51 14.53 2.25 -9.70
C VAL A 51 13.46 3.34 -9.84
N THR A 52 13.65 4.26 -10.79
CA THR A 52 12.72 5.38 -11.01
C THR A 52 11.34 4.88 -11.46
N LEU A 53 11.27 3.95 -12.41
CA LEU A 53 10.00 3.34 -12.84
C LEU A 53 9.31 2.61 -11.69
N GLY A 54 10.04 1.80 -10.93
CA GLY A 54 9.49 1.09 -9.78
C GLY A 54 8.92 2.03 -8.72
N LEU A 55 9.63 3.11 -8.40
CA LEU A 55 9.17 4.12 -7.42
C LEU A 55 7.96 4.90 -7.93
N VAL A 56 7.99 5.38 -9.17
CA VAL A 56 6.92 6.21 -9.75
C VAL A 56 5.64 5.40 -9.94
N LEU A 57 5.73 4.21 -10.55
CA LEU A 57 4.56 3.34 -10.76
C LEU A 57 4.08 2.68 -9.47
N GLY A 58 4.98 2.49 -8.50
CA GLY A 58 4.66 1.96 -7.17
C GLY A 58 4.02 2.97 -6.22
N SER A 59 4.06 4.27 -6.54
CA SER A 59 3.48 5.32 -5.71
C SER A 59 1.97 5.14 -5.55
N GLU A 60 1.47 5.48 -4.37
CA GLU A 60 0.02 5.60 -4.17
C GLU A 60 -0.52 6.76 -5.01
N ARG A 61 -1.77 6.61 -5.46
CA ARG A 61 -2.47 7.71 -6.12
C ARG A 61 -2.68 8.85 -5.13
N LEU A 62 -2.61 10.07 -5.66
CA LEU A 62 -2.91 11.27 -4.88
C LEU A 62 -4.32 11.16 -4.30
N ARG A 63 -4.46 11.47 -3.01
CA ARG A 63 -5.77 11.59 -2.38
C ARG A 63 -6.43 12.89 -2.84
N PRO A 64 -7.76 12.90 -3.03
CA PRO A 64 -8.47 14.12 -3.38
C PRO A 64 -8.30 15.17 -2.29
N ILE A 65 -8.17 16.44 -2.70
CA ILE A 65 -7.98 17.59 -1.81
C ILE A 65 -9.25 17.87 -0.98
N SER A 66 -10.43 17.62 -1.56
CA SER A 66 -11.70 17.85 -0.86
C SER A 66 -12.02 16.68 0.06
N TRP A 67 -12.15 16.98 1.35
CA TRP A 67 -12.55 16.02 2.37
C TRP A 67 -13.92 15.39 2.12
N SER A 68 -14.89 16.13 1.57
CA SER A 68 -16.22 15.56 1.29
C SER A 68 -16.19 14.56 0.15
N VAL A 69 -15.36 14.81 -0.88
CA VAL A 69 -15.17 13.88 -2.00
C VAL A 69 -14.44 12.63 -1.54
N TRP A 70 -13.38 12.80 -0.74
CA TRP A 70 -12.65 11.69 -0.14
C TRP A 70 -13.55 10.84 0.76
N ALA A 71 -14.31 11.46 1.65
CA ALA A 71 -15.23 10.77 2.56
C ALA A 71 -16.31 10.00 1.80
N GLY A 72 -16.90 10.61 0.77
CA GLY A 72 -17.90 9.95 -0.07
C GLY A 72 -17.36 8.76 -0.86
N GLU A 73 -16.08 8.79 -1.28
CA GLU A 73 -15.44 7.65 -1.94
C GLU A 73 -15.11 6.51 -0.97
N ILE A 74 -14.65 6.86 0.24
CA ILE A 74 -14.42 5.90 1.33
C ILE A 74 -15.73 5.21 1.75
N GLU A 75 -16.84 5.95 1.81
CA GLU A 75 -18.16 5.41 2.14
C GLU A 75 -18.65 4.43 1.06
N LYS A 76 -18.43 4.75 -0.22
CA LYS A 76 -18.68 3.83 -1.35
C LYS A 76 -17.82 2.57 -1.30
N GLU A 77 -16.57 2.68 -0.85
CA GLU A 77 -15.67 1.52 -0.62
C GLU A 77 -16.02 0.74 0.67
N GLY A 78 -17.12 1.07 1.35
CA GLY A 78 -17.59 0.36 2.54
C GLY A 78 -16.91 0.79 3.85
N GLY A 79 -16.26 1.95 3.88
CA GLY A 79 -15.74 2.58 5.09
C GLY A 79 -14.55 1.87 5.74
N VAL A 80 -14.07 0.74 5.19
CA VAL A 80 -12.96 -0.05 5.78
C VAL A 80 -11.68 0.77 5.90
N ARG A 81 -11.46 1.68 4.95
CA ARG A 81 -10.28 2.55 4.88
C ARG A 81 -10.47 3.87 5.62
N ASN A 82 -11.59 4.06 6.32
CA ASN A 82 -11.84 5.26 7.12
C ASN A 82 -10.98 5.24 8.40
N PRO A 83 -9.99 6.15 8.57
CA PRO A 83 -9.20 6.28 9.80
C PRO A 83 -10.04 6.63 11.03
N PHE A 84 -11.21 7.26 10.82
CA PHE A 84 -12.11 7.70 11.88
C PHE A 84 -13.25 6.71 12.16
N ARG A 85 -13.23 5.53 11.52
CA ARG A 85 -14.30 4.53 11.68
C ARG A 85 -14.58 4.21 13.14
N GLY A 86 -13.55 4.05 13.96
CA GLY A 86 -13.71 3.79 15.39
C GLY A 86 -14.40 4.91 16.17
N PHE A 87 -14.24 6.17 15.74
CA PHE A 87 -14.92 7.33 16.32
C PHE A 87 -16.36 7.46 15.81
N GLU A 88 -16.63 7.10 14.56
CA GLU A 88 -17.97 7.10 13.96
C GLU A 88 -18.84 5.97 14.53
N ASP A 89 -18.28 4.77 14.65
CA ASP A 89 -18.95 3.57 15.19
C ASP A 89 -19.32 3.74 16.68
N ARG A 90 -18.73 4.75 17.36
CA ARG A 90 -19.05 5.14 18.75
C ARG A 90 -19.26 3.96 19.68
N ILE A 91 -18.36 2.99 19.59
CA ILE A 91 -18.40 1.72 20.33
C ILE A 91 -18.54 1.93 21.85
N GLY A 92 -17.99 3.02 22.39
CA GLY A 92 -18.11 3.38 23.81
C GLY A 92 -19.50 3.88 24.25
N PHE A 93 -20.38 4.24 23.31
CA PHE A 93 -21.74 4.71 23.56
C PHE A 93 -22.80 3.69 23.13
N TRP A 94 -22.39 2.45 22.86
CA TRP A 94 -23.29 1.40 22.41
C TRP A 94 -24.20 0.93 23.56
N ASP A 95 -25.52 1.05 23.40
CA ASP A 95 -26.48 0.48 24.36
C ASP A 95 -26.53 -1.04 24.23
N VAL A 96 -25.72 -1.70 25.04
CA VAL A 96 -25.65 -3.16 25.12
C VAL A 96 -26.97 -3.75 25.62
N LYS A 97 -27.71 -3.07 26.50
CA LYS A 97 -28.92 -3.63 27.12
C LYS A 97 -30.08 -3.61 26.13
N GLY A 98 -30.33 -2.47 25.48
CA GLY A 98 -31.36 -2.37 24.45
C GLY A 98 -31.15 -3.36 23.30
N LYS A 99 -29.91 -3.54 22.86
CA LYS A 99 -29.58 -4.49 21.78
C LYS A 99 -29.79 -5.95 22.15
N ARG A 100 -29.56 -6.32 23.41
CA ARG A 100 -29.86 -7.67 23.93
C ARG A 100 -31.36 -7.94 23.96
N GLU A 101 -32.16 -6.93 24.32
CA GLU A 101 -33.62 -7.03 24.35
C GLU A 101 -34.20 -7.16 22.94
N GLU A 102 -33.73 -6.35 21.98
CA GLU A 102 -34.07 -6.45 20.56
C GLU A 102 -33.75 -7.83 19.99
N PHE A 103 -32.53 -8.35 20.22
CA PHE A 103 -32.14 -9.68 19.77
C PHE A 103 -33.03 -10.78 20.35
N SER A 104 -33.32 -10.70 21.66
CA SER A 104 -34.20 -11.67 22.32
C SER A 104 -35.63 -11.64 21.77
N LYS A 105 -36.12 -10.46 21.38
CA LYS A 105 -37.43 -10.31 20.73
C LYS A 105 -37.42 -10.94 19.33
N TRP A 106 -36.39 -10.66 18.53
CA TRP A 106 -36.22 -11.22 17.18
C TRP A 106 -36.18 -12.76 17.18
N VAL A 107 -35.39 -13.38 18.07
CA VAL A 107 -35.32 -14.85 18.21
C VAL A 107 -36.70 -15.45 18.54
N ARG A 108 -37.47 -14.79 19.40
CA ARG A 108 -38.84 -15.22 19.74
C ARG A 108 -39.78 -15.11 18.54
N GLU A 109 -39.71 -14.03 17.78
CA GLU A 109 -40.50 -13.85 16.56
C GLU A 109 -40.18 -14.95 15.53
N GLU A 110 -38.90 -15.25 15.29
CA GLU A 110 -38.47 -16.31 14.38
C GLU A 110 -38.96 -17.70 14.83
N ALA A 111 -38.87 -18.00 16.13
CA ALA A 111 -39.41 -19.24 16.69
C ALA A 111 -40.93 -19.37 16.51
N THR A 112 -41.68 -18.28 16.65
CA THR A 112 -43.14 -18.30 16.43
C THR A 112 -43.54 -18.44 14.97
N VAL A 113 -42.74 -17.91 14.04
CA VAL A 113 -42.95 -18.07 12.59
C VAL A 113 -42.65 -19.52 12.19
N SER A 114 -41.55 -20.11 12.68
CA SER A 114 -41.21 -21.52 12.42
C SER A 114 -42.23 -22.50 13.01
N ALA A 115 -42.91 -22.16 14.09
CA ALA A 115 -43.94 -23.01 14.71
C ALA A 115 -45.32 -22.93 14.02
N LYS A 116 -45.52 -21.95 13.13
CA LYS A 116 -46.75 -21.78 12.33
C LYS A 116 -46.62 -22.30 10.89
N SER A 117 -45.41 -22.63 10.45
CA SER A 117 -45.12 -23.36 9.20
C SER A 117 -45.22 -24.86 9.43
#